data_AF-A0A1H8XQC2-F1
#
_entry.id   AF-A0A1H8XQC2-F1
#
_cell.length_a   1.000
_cell.length_b   1.000
_cell.length_c   1.000
_cell.angle_alpha   90.00
_cell.angle_beta   90.00
_cell.angle_gamma   90.00
#
_symmetry.space_group_name_H-M   'P 1'
#
loop_
_entity.id
_entity.type
_entity.pdbx_description
1 polymer ?
#
loop_
_entity_poly.entity_id
_entity_poly.type
_entity_poly.pdbx_seq_one_letter_code
_entity_poly.pdbx_strand_id
1 'polypeptide(L)' 'MSDTAKSDSTMATVVITADHVYLPLDENGDGTFDWAVSNVSTTRVARRARLNVPVDLACFLSDRDQAEIV' A
#
# COMPACT_ATOMS: atom_id res chain seq x y z
N MET A 1 16.77 21.72 -7.04
CA MET A 1 16.03 20.75 -7.88
C MET A 1 14.91 20.23 -7.00
N SER A 2 13.79 20.93 -7.05
CA SER A 2 12.63 20.69 -6.20
C SER A 2 11.56 20.12 -7.10
N ASP A 3 11.30 18.83 -6.97
CA ASP A 3 10.02 18.22 -7.29
C ASP A 3 9.99 16.91 -6.51
N THR A 4 9.72 17.08 -5.21
CA THR A 4 9.14 16.01 -4.41
C THR A 4 7.82 15.69 -5.09
N ALA A 5 7.82 14.71 -5.98
CA ALA A 5 6.61 14.04 -6.42
C ALA A 5 6.05 13.26 -5.22
N LYS A 6 5.55 14.02 -4.23
CA LYS A 6 4.35 13.65 -3.51
C LYS A 6 3.28 13.68 -4.60
N SER A 7 3.26 12.63 -5.42
CA SER A 7 2.11 12.34 -6.26
C SER A 7 0.94 12.48 -5.31
N ASP A 8 -0.01 13.32 -5.68
CA ASP A 8 -1.32 13.44 -5.04
C ASP A 8 -2.06 12.12 -5.36
N SER A 9 -1.46 11.01 -4.92
CA SER A 9 -1.91 9.67 -5.19
C SER A 9 -3.19 9.55 -4.43
N THR A 10 -4.29 9.58 -5.18
CA THR A 10 -5.61 9.32 -4.64
C THR A 10 -5.51 8.05 -3.80
N MET A 11 -5.89 8.14 -2.53
CA MET A 11 -5.84 7.03 -1.60
C MET A 11 -7.13 6.24 -1.74
N ALA A 12 -7.02 4.91 -1.70
CA ALA A 12 -8.14 3.99 -1.62
C ALA A 12 -8.03 3.16 -0.35
N THR A 13 -9.16 2.81 0.23
CA THR A 13 -9.20 1.84 1.33
C THR A 13 -9.23 0.44 0.74
N VAL A 14 -8.40 -0.45 1.26
CA VAL A 14 -8.40 -1.87 0.89
C VAL A 14 -8.56 -2.77 2.09
N VAL A 15 -9.10 -3.97 1.86
CA VAL A 15 -9.18 -5.06 2.83
C VAL A 15 -8.28 -6.20 2.36
N ILE A 16 -7.31 -6.63 3.17
CA ILE A 16 -6.44 -7.76 2.79
C ILE A 16 -7.23 -9.07 2.78
N THR A 17 -7.19 -9.79 1.66
CA THR A 17 -7.85 -11.09 1.45
C THR A 17 -6.86 -12.26 1.49
N ALA A 18 -5.58 -12.02 1.18
CA ALA A 18 -4.49 -12.97 1.42
C ALA A 18 -4.33 -13.29 2.91
N ASP A 19 -3.66 -14.40 3.26
CA ASP A 19 -3.31 -14.69 4.67
C ASP A 19 -2.48 -13.55 5.27
N HIS A 20 -1.54 -13.02 4.49
CA HIS A 20 -0.80 -11.79 4.77
C HIS A 20 -0.19 -11.19 3.51
N VAL A 21 0.14 -9.91 3.58
CA VAL A 21 0.98 -9.19 2.59
C VAL A 21 2.09 -8.45 3.33
N TYR A 22 3.23 -8.25 2.66
CA TYR A 22 4.32 -7.42 3.18
C TYR A 22 4.27 -6.08 2.48
N LEU A 23 4.00 -5.02 3.25
CA LEU A 23 3.88 -3.66 2.71
C LEU A 23 4.74 -2.68 3.49
N PRO A 24 5.35 -1.70 2.83
CA PRO A 24 5.81 -0.50 3.51
C PRO A 24 4.63 0.17 4.18
N LEU A 25 4.76 0.50 5.45
CA LEU A 25 3.76 1.30 6.16
C LEU A 25 4.40 2.63 6.56
N ASP A 26 3.62 3.71 6.49
CA ASP A 26 4.02 4.99 7.08
C ASP A 26 3.78 5.01 8.60
N GLU A 27 4.02 6.17 9.22
CA GLU A 27 3.79 6.37 10.66
C GLU A 27 2.31 6.25 11.08
N ASN A 28 1.38 6.38 10.12
CA ASN A 28 -0.07 6.25 10.34
C ASN A 28 -0.55 4.80 10.17
N GLY A 29 0.32 3.89 9.70
CA GLY A 29 -0.04 2.52 9.36
C GLY A 29 -0.68 2.37 7.98
N ASP A 30 -0.62 3.41 7.15
CA ASP A 30 -1.11 3.38 5.77
C ASP A 30 -0.04 2.78 4.86
N GLY A 31 -0.48 2.00 3.87
CA GLY A 31 0.44 1.33 2.96
C GLY A 31 1.01 2.33 1.96
N THR A 32 2.32 2.40 1.92
CA THR A 32 3.04 3.26 0.97
C THR A 32 3.74 2.41 -0.08
N PHE A 33 3.95 3.00 -1.26
CA PHE A 33 4.71 2.35 -2.31
C PHE A 33 5.59 3.38 -2.99
N ASP A 34 6.90 3.32 -2.73
CA ASP A 34 7.90 4.13 -3.42
C ASP A 34 8.85 3.20 -4.22
N TRP A 35 8.71 3.24 -5.54
CA TRP A 35 9.53 2.44 -6.47
C TRP A 35 11.01 2.87 -6.50
N ALA A 36 11.34 4.06 -6.00
CA ALA A 36 12.68 4.62 -6.04
C ALA A 36 13.55 4.26 -4.82
N VAL A 37 12.94 3.74 -3.75
CA VAL A 37 13.65 3.48 -2.49
C VAL A 37 14.01 2.00 -2.37
N SER A 38 15.31 1.71 -2.26
CA SER A 38 15.86 0.35 -2.22
C SER A 38 15.93 -0.28 -0.81
N ASN A 39 15.77 0.52 0.26
CA ASN A 39 15.89 0.08 1.65
C ASN A 39 14.60 0.30 2.45
N VAL A 40 13.45 0.00 1.85
CA VAL A 40 12.16 0.14 2.53
C VAL A 40 11.92 -1.06 3.45
N SER A 41 11.73 -0.79 4.75
CA SER A 41 11.28 -1.81 5.70
C SER A 41 9.82 -2.14 5.44
N THR A 42 9.49 -3.43 5.39
CA THR A 42 8.12 -3.89 5.18
C THR A 42 7.55 -4.51 6.44
N THR A 43 6.26 -4.29 6.67
CA THR A 43 5.52 -4.85 7.79
C THR A 43 4.59 -5.94 7.27
N ARG A 44 4.46 -7.04 8.04
CA ARG A 44 3.49 -8.09 7.75
C ARG A 44 2.08 -7.59 8.10
N VAL A 45 1.26 -7.35 7.09
CA VAL A 45 -0.15 -6.99 7.21
C VAL A 45 -0.98 -8.26 7.10
N ALA A 46 -1.76 -8.56 8.14
CA ALA A 46 -2.56 -9.79 8.20
C ALA A 46 -3.85 -9.70 7.37
N ARG A 47 -4.42 -10.86 7.05
CA ARG A 47 -5.77 -10.99 6.49
C ARG A 47 -6.79 -10.15 7.27
N ARG A 48 -7.77 -9.59 6.54
CA ARG A 48 -8.84 -8.70 7.02
C ARG A 48 -8.36 -7.35 7.56
N ALA A 49 -7.06 -7.06 7.53
CA ALA A 49 -6.58 -5.72 7.83
C ALA A 49 -7.15 -4.71 6.83
N ARG A 50 -7.49 -3.53 7.35
CA ARG A 50 -7.92 -2.37 6.57
C ARG A 50 -6.82 -1.32 6.62
N LEU A 51 -6.46 -0.80 5.47
CA LEU A 51 -5.42 0.19 5.31
C LEU A 51 -5.78 1.10 4.14
N ASN A 52 -5.36 2.36 4.22
CA ASN A 52 -5.37 3.23 3.06
C ASN A 52 -4.07 3.03 2.29
N VAL A 53 -4.17 2.94 0.98
CA VAL A 53 -3.03 2.80 0.08
C VAL A 53 -3.23 3.68 -1.15
N PRO A 54 -2.17 4.09 -1.85
CA PRO A 54 -2.28 4.68 -3.18
C PRO A 54 -3.14 3.80 -4.11
N VAL A 55 -4.01 4.40 -4.94
CA VAL A 55 -4.88 3.67 -5.88
C VAL A 55 -4.09 2.68 -6.75
N ASP A 56 -2.90 3.04 -7.22
CA ASP A 56 -2.06 2.13 -8.02
C ASP A 56 -1.65 0.88 -7.23
N LEU A 57 -1.34 1.05 -5.94
CA LEU A 57 -1.07 -0.07 -5.03
C LEU A 57 -2.35 -0.88 -4.76
N ALA A 58 -3.50 -0.22 -4.59
CA ALA A 58 -4.79 -0.88 -4.40
C ALA A 58 -5.11 -1.81 -5.59
N CYS A 59 -4.99 -1.29 -6.82
CA CYS A 59 -5.18 -2.06 -8.05
C CYS A 59 -4.16 -3.20 -8.14
N PHE A 60 -2.87 -2.94 -7.87
CA PHE A 60 -1.82 -3.95 -7.90
C PHE A 60 -2.10 -5.14 -6.95
N LEU A 61 -2.61 -4.85 -5.74
CA LEU A 61 -2.98 -5.86 -4.76
C LEU A 61 -4.26 -6.61 -5.18
N SER A 62 -5.23 -5.90 -5.74
CA SER A 62 -6.49 -6.48 -6.21
C SER A 62 -6.29 -7.42 -7.39
N ASP A 63 -5.48 -7.03 -8.37
CA ASP A 63 -5.14 -7.86 -9.55
C ASP A 63 -4.44 -9.19 -9.18
N ARG A 64 -3.92 -9.31 -7.96
CA ARG A 64 -3.23 -10.49 -7.43
C ARG A 64 -4.06 -11.27 -6.41
N ASP A 65 -5.35 -10.94 -6.26
CA ASP A 65 -6.24 -11.50 -5.24
C ASP A 65 -5.72 -11.30 -3.80
N GLN A 66 -4.90 -10.29 -3.57
CA GLN A 66 -4.31 -10.01 -2.25
C GLN A 66 -5.13 -9.06 -1.39
N ALA A 67 -5.92 -8.19 -2.03
CA ALA A 67 -6.82 -7.27 -1.35
C ALA A 67 -8.06 -6.97 -2.19
N GLU A 68 -9.11 -6.48 -1.54
CA GLU A 68 -10.33 -5.95 -2.16
C GLU A 68 -10.41 -4.44 -1.90
N ILE A 69 -10.74 -3.66 -2.92
CA ILE A 69 -10.95 -2.20 -2.81
C ILE A 69 -12.38 -1.96 -2.29
N VAL A 70 -12.52 -1.12 -1.25
CA VAL A 70 -13.81 -0.84 -0.57
C VAL A 70 -14.24 0.61 -0.60
#